data_AF-A0A376VYV6-F1
#
_entry.id   AF-A0A376VYV6-F1
#
_cell.length_a   1.000
_cell.length_b   1.000
_cell.length_c   1.000
_cell.angle_alpha   90.00
_cell.angle_beta   90.00
_cell.angle_gamma   90.00
#
_symmetry.space_group_name_H-M   'P 1'
#
loop_
_entity.id
_entity.type
_entity.pdbx_description
1 polymer ?
#
loop_
_entity_poly.entity_id
_entity_poly.type
_entity_poly.pdbx_seq_one_letter_code
_entity_poly.pdbx_strand_id
1 'polypeptide(L)'
;MKKLINQIDSVVTEQMEGLIATWPHLQANYAPRYVWCKQTDNAVALISGGGSGHEPLHAGFVGMGMLTGACPGESSHRPHQTK
;
A
#
# COMPACT_ATOMS: atom_id res chain seq x y z
N MET A 1 -17.77 -2.45 20.98
CA MET A 1 -16.61 -2.17 20.09
C MET A 1 -16.35 -3.43 19.26
N LYS A 2 -16.26 -3.34 17.92
CA LYS A 2 -16.15 -4.52 17.02
C LYS A 2 -14.90 -4.52 16.12
N LYS A 3 -14.05 -3.48 16.18
CA LYS A 3 -12.86 -3.31 15.32
C LYS A 3 -11.60 -3.47 16.16
N LEU A 4 -10.59 -4.14 15.62
CA LEU A 4 -9.24 -4.24 16.20
C LEU A 4 -8.39 -3.11 15.61
N ILE A 5 -8.43 -1.94 16.22
CA ILE A 5 -7.70 -0.74 15.80
C ILE A 5 -7.21 0.03 17.03
N ASN A 6 -6.08 0.72 16.91
CA ASN A 6 -5.56 1.56 17.99
C ASN A 6 -6.18 2.97 17.95
N GLN A 7 -5.91 3.72 16.87
CA GLN A 7 -6.48 5.04 16.61
C GLN A 7 -7.06 5.08 15.20
N ILE A 8 -8.13 5.86 15.00
CA ILE A 8 -8.84 5.90 13.70
C ILE A 8 -7.94 6.47 12.60
N ASP A 9 -7.18 7.51 12.91
CA ASP A 9 -6.32 8.21 11.94
C ASP A 9 -5.02 7.43 11.62
N SER A 10 -4.67 6.42 12.42
CA SER A 10 -3.47 5.61 12.23
C SER A 10 -3.72 4.28 11.50
N VAL A 11 -4.98 3.90 11.27
CA VAL A 11 -5.36 2.56 10.76
C VAL A 11 -4.56 2.19 9.50
N VAL A 12 -4.53 3.06 8.49
CA VAL A 12 -3.88 2.74 7.20
C VAL A 12 -2.35 2.62 7.38
N THR A 13 -1.76 3.50 8.18
CA THR A 13 -0.31 3.49 8.45
C THR A 13 0.10 2.23 9.21
N GLU A 14 -0.61 1.87 10.28
CA GLU A 14 -0.33 0.67 11.08
C GLU A 14 -0.52 -0.61 10.25
N GLN A 15 -1.52 -0.66 9.37
CA GLN A 15 -1.71 -1.76 8.43
C GLN A 15 -0.54 -1.87 7.44
N MET A 16 -0.04 -0.75 6.91
CA MET A 16 1.13 -0.73 6.04
C MET A 16 2.39 -1.20 6.78
N GLU A 17 2.61 -0.73 8.02
CA GLU A 17 3.72 -1.18 8.84
C GLU A 17 3.70 -2.70 9.06
N GLY A 18 2.52 -3.25 9.37
CA GLY A 18 2.32 -4.70 9.49
C GLY A 18 2.61 -5.45 8.18
N LEU A 19 2.19 -4.90 7.04
CA LEU A 19 2.47 -5.47 5.72
C LEU A 19 3.97 -5.53 5.43
N ILE A 20 4.69 -4.43 5.64
CA ILE A 20 6.14 -4.38 5.39
C ILE A 20 6.92 -5.27 6.36
N ALA A 21 6.51 -5.32 7.64
CA ALA A 21 7.10 -6.22 8.62
C ALA A 21 6.91 -7.71 8.24
N THR A 22 5.82 -8.04 7.57
CA THR A 22 5.50 -9.42 7.13
C THR A 22 6.27 -9.81 5.86
N TRP A 23 6.52 -8.86 4.94
CA TRP A 23 7.07 -9.14 3.61
C TRP A 23 8.33 -8.29 3.34
N PRO A 24 9.54 -8.80 3.66
CA PRO A 24 10.79 -8.02 3.60
C PRO A 24 11.22 -7.53 2.20
N HIS A 25 10.62 -8.05 1.13
CA HIS A 25 10.88 -7.61 -0.24
C HIS A 25 10.05 -6.39 -0.64
N LEU A 26 9.05 -6.02 0.16
CA LEU A 26 8.27 -4.81 -0.01
C LEU A 26 8.97 -3.63 0.70
N GLN A 27 8.78 -2.45 0.14
CA GLN A 27 9.25 -1.19 0.67
C GLN A 27 8.06 -0.23 0.75
N ALA A 28 8.12 0.74 1.67
CA ALA A 28 7.06 1.74 1.85
C ALA A 28 7.61 3.14 2.07
N ASN A 29 6.81 4.12 1.64
CA ASN A 29 6.89 5.50 2.08
C ASN A 29 5.55 5.80 2.76
N TYR A 30 5.59 6.57 3.84
CA TYR A 30 4.41 6.94 4.63
C TYR A 30 3.95 8.38 4.35
N ALA A 31 4.77 9.20 3.70
CA ALA A 31 4.43 10.58 3.33
C ALA A 31 5.19 11.01 2.06
N PRO A 32 4.54 10.99 0.87
CA PRO A 32 3.21 10.44 0.59
C PRO A 32 3.18 8.90 0.71
N ARG A 33 2.00 8.33 0.98
CA ARG A 33 1.83 6.87 1.15
C ARG A 33 1.91 6.10 -0.16
N TYR A 34 2.84 5.17 -0.24
CA TYR A 34 2.90 4.13 -1.28
C TYR A 34 3.75 2.94 -0.83
N VAL A 35 3.47 1.78 -1.41
CA VAL A 35 4.25 0.54 -1.26
C VAL A 35 4.78 0.11 -2.62
N TRP A 36 5.96 -0.47 -2.68
CA TRP A 36 6.55 -0.97 -3.92
C TRP A 36 7.50 -2.13 -3.67
N CYS A 37 7.89 -2.81 -4.75
CA CYS A 37 8.97 -3.79 -4.72
C CYS A 37 9.84 -3.65 -5.97
N LYS A 38 11.09 -4.09 -5.86
CA LYS A 38 12.01 -4.12 -7.01
C LYS A 38 11.57 -5.19 -8.00
N GLN A 39 11.39 -4.81 -9.26
CA GLN A 39 11.11 -5.74 -10.37
C GLN A 39 12.39 -6.05 -11.14
N THR A 40 12.29 -6.93 -12.16
CA THR A 40 13.40 -7.20 -13.08
C THR A 40 13.79 -5.96 -13.88
N ASP A 41 15.06 -5.86 -14.25
CA ASP A 41 15.55 -4.78 -15.11
C ASP A 41 14.81 -4.77 -16.45
N ASN A 42 14.56 -3.57 -16.99
CA ASN A 42 13.81 -3.32 -18.23
C ASN A 42 12.33 -3.75 -18.24
N ALA A 43 11.72 -4.08 -17.09
CA ALA A 43 10.29 -4.29 -17.00
C ALA A 43 9.51 -2.97 -17.05
N VAL A 44 8.34 -2.98 -17.69
CA VAL A 44 7.37 -1.88 -17.61
C VAL A 44 6.77 -1.88 -16.20
N ALA A 45 6.86 -0.75 -15.49
CA ALA A 45 6.30 -0.62 -14.16
C ALA A 45 4.75 -0.53 -14.21
N LEU A 46 4.08 -1.40 -13.46
CA LEU A 46 2.62 -1.38 -13.30
C LEU A 46 2.27 -0.85 -11.91
N ILE A 47 1.52 0.25 -11.86
CA ILE A 47 1.15 0.94 -10.62
C ILE A 47 -0.36 1.05 -10.54
N SER A 48 -0.92 0.81 -9.36
CA SER A 48 -2.34 1.01 -9.07
C SER A 48 -2.54 1.67 -7.71
N GLY A 49 -3.79 1.92 -7.32
CA GLY A 49 -4.09 2.57 -6.06
C GLY A 49 -5.56 2.92 -5.92
N GLY A 50 -5.96 3.19 -4.69
CA GLY A 50 -7.36 3.40 -4.32
C GLY A 50 -7.46 3.69 -2.82
N GLY A 51 -8.68 3.88 -2.33
CA GLY A 51 -8.91 4.03 -0.89
C GLY A 51 -8.71 2.73 -0.13
N SER A 52 -8.20 2.83 1.09
CA SER A 52 -8.09 1.69 2.01
C SER A 52 -9.45 1.15 2.45
N GLY A 53 -9.46 -0.10 2.93
CA GLY A 53 -10.67 -0.85 3.29
C GLY A 53 -11.07 -1.93 2.27
N HIS A 54 -10.32 -2.06 1.17
CA HIS A 54 -10.47 -3.12 0.18
C HIS A 54 -9.31 -4.13 0.20
N GLU A 55 -8.51 -4.14 1.26
CA GLU A 55 -7.39 -5.06 1.42
C GLU A 55 -7.87 -6.52 1.18
N PRO A 56 -7.19 -7.30 0.31
CA PRO A 56 -5.81 -7.11 -0.17
C PRO A 56 -5.63 -6.16 -1.37
N LEU A 57 -6.70 -5.68 -2.00
CA LEU A 57 -6.60 -4.73 -3.13
C LEU A 57 -6.18 -3.34 -2.60
N HIS A 58 -5.10 -2.70 -3.07
CA HIS A 58 -4.15 -3.08 -4.12
C HIS A 58 -2.80 -3.59 -3.60
N ALA A 59 -2.45 -3.30 -2.34
CA ALA A 59 -1.12 -3.52 -1.79
C ALA A 59 -0.71 -5.00 -1.74
N GLY A 60 -1.66 -5.92 -1.59
CA GLY A 60 -1.41 -7.37 -1.62
C GLY A 60 -1.05 -7.92 -3.01
N PHE A 61 -1.18 -7.11 -4.07
CA PHE A 61 -0.77 -7.47 -5.44
C PHE A 61 0.57 -6.85 -5.85
N VAL A 62 1.29 -6.22 -4.92
CA VAL A 62 2.64 -5.72 -5.20
C VAL A 62 3.63 -6.87 -5.09
N GLY A 63 4.30 -7.19 -6.19
CA GLY A 63 5.14 -8.39 -6.28
C GLY A 63 5.57 -8.73 -7.69
N MET A 64 6.49 -9.69 -7.82
CA MET A 64 6.97 -10.17 -9.11
C MET A 64 5.82 -10.72 -9.95
N GLY A 65 5.70 -10.27 -11.21
CA GLY A 65 4.64 -10.70 -12.12
C GLY A 65 3.28 -10.02 -11.91
N MET A 66 3.17 -9.06 -10.99
CA MET A 66 1.97 -8.26 -10.76
C MET A 66 2.32 -6.75 -10.69
N LEU A 67 1.84 -6.02 -9.67
CA LEU A 67 2.10 -4.59 -9.54
C LEU A 67 3.54 -4.35 -9.06
N THR A 68 4.18 -3.33 -9.64
CA THR A 68 5.44 -2.77 -9.15
C THR A 68 5.22 -1.95 -7.88
N GLY A 69 4.06 -1.31 -7.77
CA GLY A 69 3.70 -0.55 -6.58
C GLY A 69 2.20 -0.25 -6.48
N ALA A 70 1.78 0.12 -5.28
CA ALA A 70 0.43 0.53 -4.97
C ALA A 70 0.42 1.80 -4.10
N CYS A 71 -0.57 2.66 -4.30
CA CYS A 71 -0.78 3.86 -3.50
C CYS A 71 -2.05 3.73 -2.64
N PRO A 72 -1.96 3.34 -1.36
CA PRO A 72 -3.11 3.32 -0.45
C PRO A 72 -3.54 4.74 -0.04
N GLY A 73 -4.79 5.09 -0.32
CA GLY A 73 -5.44 6.31 0.13
C GLY A 73 -6.10 6.14 1.49
N GLU A 74 -6.74 7.21 1.99
CA GLU A 74 -7.58 7.11 3.20
C GLU A 74 -8.77 6.17 2.98
N SER A 75 -9.43 5.75 4.08
CA SER A 75 -10.55 4.80 4.00
C SER A 75 -11.63 5.30 3.02
N SER A 76 -11.88 4.50 1.96
CA SER A 76 -12.81 4.81 0.86
C SER A 76 -12.55 6.13 0.09
N HIS A 77 -11.38 6.75 0.22
CA HIS A 77 -10.99 7.95 -0.53
C HIS A 77 -9.80 7.68 -1.46
N ARG A 78 -9.78 8.28 -2.65
CA ARG A 78 -8.65 8.12 -3.57
C ARG A 78 -7.36 8.71 -2.96
N PRO A 79 -6.16 8.20 -3.32
CA PRO A 79 -4.90 8.78 -2.89
C PRO A 79 -4.79 10.25 -3.34
N HIS A 80 -4.21 11.09 -2.48
CA HIS A 80 -3.97 12.49 -2.83
C HIS A 80 -2.90 12.59 -3.92
N GLN A 81 -3.16 13.35 -4.99
CA GLN A 81 -2.16 13.63 -6.02
C GLN A 81 -1.19 14.70 -5.53
N THR A 82 0.06 14.33 -5.28
CA THR A 82 1.13 15.29 -5.03
C THR A 82 1.56 15.90 -6.36
N LYS A 83 1.46 17.23 -6.49
CA LYS A 83 2.01 17.98 -7.63
C LYS A 83 3.53 18.07 -7.54
#